data_AF-A0A2T7HHA7-F1
#
_entry.id   AF-A0A2T7HHA7-F1
#
_cell.length_a   1.000
_cell.length_b   1.000
_cell.length_c   1.000
_cell.angle_alpha   90.00
_cell.angle_beta   90.00
_cell.angle_gamma   90.00
#
_symmetry.space_group_name_H-M   'P 1'
#
loop_
_entity.id
_entity.type
_entity.pdbx_description
1 polymer ?
#
loop_
_entity_poly.entity_id
_entity_poly.type
_entity_poly.pdbx_seq_one_letter_code
_entity_poly.pdbx_strand_id
1 'polypeptide(L)'
;MINDDYAEAAMEAEFAEDEDIRRAALGFISDAWAEAIANGVDADAVAHAAMFTALADLVAAYGEDAVAKLAEGLPDRILQGDYTVNRVLQ
;
A
#
# COMPACT_ATOMS: atom_id res chain seq x y z
N MET A 1 -36.23 12.77 10.58
CA MET A 1 -35.46 11.65 9.98
C MET A 1 -34.76 12.14 8.71
N ILE A 2 -33.85 13.12 8.81
CA ILE A 2 -33.14 13.67 7.63
C ILE A 2 -31.62 13.62 7.85
N ASN A 3 -31.12 13.54 9.08
CA ASN A 3 -29.67 13.60 9.34
C ASN A 3 -28.88 12.30 9.05
N ASP A 4 -29.53 11.13 9.02
CA ASP A 4 -28.84 9.85 8.76
C ASP A 4 -28.49 9.66 7.28
N ASP A 5 -29.43 9.88 6.36
CA ASP A 5 -29.21 9.70 4.91
C ASP A 5 -28.09 10.58 4.33
N TYR A 6 -27.91 11.79 4.86
CA TYR A 6 -26.82 12.68 4.42
C TYR A 6 -25.46 12.27 5.00
N ALA A 7 -25.42 11.65 6.18
CA ALA A 7 -24.19 11.18 6.79
C ALA A 7 -23.66 9.93 6.09
N GLU A 8 -24.56 9.02 5.70
CA GLU A 8 -24.21 7.81 4.95
C GLU A 8 -23.70 8.15 3.53
N ALA A 9 -24.39 9.06 2.82
CA ALA A 9 -23.96 9.52 1.50
C ALA A 9 -22.61 10.30 1.52
N ALA A 10 -22.35 11.08 2.57
CA ALA A 10 -21.08 11.80 2.72
C ALA A 10 -19.91 10.84 2.99
N MET A 11 -20.15 9.80 3.80
CA MET A 11 -19.16 8.78 4.12
C MET A 11 -18.84 7.91 2.90
N GLU A 12 -19.86 7.49 2.14
CA GLU A 12 -19.66 6.79 0.87
C GLU A 12 -18.84 7.61 -0.14
N ALA A 13 -19.08 8.93 -0.21
CA ALA A 13 -18.30 9.83 -1.05
C ALA A 13 -16.84 9.94 -0.60
N GLU A 14 -16.57 10.08 0.70
CA GLU A 14 -15.22 10.10 1.27
C GLU A 14 -14.46 8.78 1.02
N PHE A 15 -15.12 7.64 1.20
CA PHE A 15 -14.52 6.34 0.89
C PHE A 15 -14.19 6.17 -0.60
N ALA A 16 -15.06 6.64 -1.49
CA ALA A 16 -14.82 6.61 -2.93
C ALA A 16 -13.62 7.51 -3.31
N GLU A 17 -13.53 8.70 -2.72
CA GLU A 17 -12.37 9.59 -2.90
C GLU A 17 -11.06 8.95 -2.40
N ASP A 18 -11.09 8.30 -1.24
CA ASP A 18 -9.93 7.58 -0.69
C ASP A 18 -9.50 6.40 -1.57
N GLU A 19 -10.45 5.67 -2.16
CA GLU A 19 -10.15 4.58 -3.10
C GLU A 19 -9.52 5.12 -4.38
N ASP A 20 -10.06 6.21 -4.94
CA ASP A 20 -9.52 6.87 -6.13
C ASP A 20 -8.10 7.39 -5.88
N ILE A 21 -7.85 8.02 -4.73
CA ILE A 21 -6.51 8.47 -4.33
C ILE A 21 -5.55 7.28 -4.20
N ARG A 22 -5.96 6.20 -3.54
CA ARG A 22 -5.13 4.99 -3.40
C ARG A 22 -4.81 4.37 -4.76
N ARG A 23 -5.78 4.33 -5.66
CA ARG A 23 -5.60 3.80 -7.02
C ARG A 23 -4.65 4.68 -7.85
N ALA A 24 -4.77 6.00 -7.73
CA ALA A 24 -3.85 6.93 -8.38
C ALA A 24 -2.42 6.77 -7.84
N ALA A 25 -2.24 6.67 -6.53
CA ALA A 25 -0.94 6.43 -5.90
C ALA A 25 -0.29 5.11 -6.38
N LEU A 26 -1.08 4.04 -6.51
CA LEU A 26 -0.60 2.77 -7.06
C LEU A 26 -0.17 2.90 -8.52
N GLY A 27 -0.87 3.72 -9.31
CA GLY A 27 -0.48 4.06 -10.68
C GLY A 27 0.91 4.68 -10.73
N PHE A 28 1.15 5.72 -9.92
CA PHE A 28 2.46 6.38 -9.85
C PHE A 28 3.59 5.42 -9.44
N ILE A 29 3.34 4.53 -8.47
CA ILE A 29 4.33 3.53 -8.06
C ILE A 29 4.60 2.54 -9.21
N SER A 30 3.55 2.11 -9.92
CA SER A 30 3.68 1.18 -11.05
C SER A 30 4.50 1.78 -12.20
N ASP A 31 4.27 3.06 -12.51
CA ASP A 31 5.00 3.78 -13.54
C ASP A 31 6.48 3.96 -13.16
N ALA A 32 6.75 4.39 -11.92
CA ALA A 32 8.11 4.50 -11.39
C ALA A 32 8.84 3.14 -11.41
N TRP A 33 8.13 2.06 -11.12
CA TRP A 33 8.67 0.71 -11.21
C TRP A 33 9.04 0.34 -12.63
N ALA A 34 8.14 0.56 -13.59
CA ALA A 34 8.39 0.28 -15.01
C ALA A 34 9.59 1.08 -15.54
N GLU A 35 9.71 2.35 -15.13
CA GLU A 35 10.85 3.21 -15.49
C GLU A 35 12.16 2.69 -14.90
N ALA A 36 12.19 2.25 -13.64
CA ALA A 36 13.38 1.68 -13.03
C ALA A 36 13.89 0.44 -13.79
N ILE A 37 12.97 -0.46 -14.16
CA ILE A 37 13.32 -1.65 -14.96
C ILE A 37 13.80 -1.26 -16.36
N ALA A 38 13.17 -0.27 -17.01
CA ALA A 38 13.58 0.22 -18.32
C ALA A 38 15.00 0.81 -18.32
N ASN A 39 15.44 1.37 -17.19
CA ASN A 39 16.80 1.88 -16.99
C ASN A 39 17.82 0.79 -16.56
N GLY A 40 17.40 -0.47 -16.49
CA GLY A 40 18.27 -1.60 -16.15
C GLY A 40 18.51 -1.80 -14.66
N VAL A 41 17.67 -1.21 -13.79
CA VAL A 41 17.70 -1.48 -12.34
C VAL A 41 17.07 -2.85 -12.09
N ASP A 42 17.71 -3.65 -11.22
CA ASP A 42 17.17 -4.95 -10.81
C ASP A 42 15.86 -4.77 -10.02
N ALA A 43 14.83 -5.55 -10.34
CA ALA A 43 13.54 -5.53 -9.65
C ALA A 43 13.68 -5.79 -8.14
N ASP A 44 14.61 -6.67 -7.74
CA ASP A 44 14.88 -6.95 -6.33
C ASP A 44 15.47 -5.72 -5.62
N ALA A 45 16.29 -4.93 -6.32
CA ALA A 45 16.83 -3.68 -5.79
C ALA A 45 15.74 -2.61 -5.65
N VAL A 46 14.83 -2.50 -6.65
CA VAL A 46 13.68 -1.58 -6.58
C VAL A 46 12.75 -1.95 -5.42
N ALA A 47 12.49 -3.25 -5.20
CA ALA A 47 11.67 -3.74 -4.11
C ALA A 47 12.23 -3.35 -2.74
N HIS A 48 13.53 -3.57 -2.52
CA HIS A 48 14.18 -3.17 -1.26
C HIS A 48 14.14 -1.66 -1.05
N ALA A 49 14.39 -0.88 -2.10
CA ALA A 49 14.32 0.59 -2.03
C ALA A 49 12.90 1.06 -1.68
N ALA A 50 11.87 0.53 -2.36
CA ALA A 50 10.48 0.87 -2.10
C ALA A 50 10.05 0.52 -0.67
N MET A 51 10.46 -0.66 -0.17
CA MET A 51 10.17 -1.07 1.21
C MET A 51 10.84 -0.13 2.23
N PHE A 52 12.10 0.26 1.99
CA PHE A 52 12.79 1.21 2.85
C PHE A 52 12.09 2.58 2.85
N THR A 53 11.78 3.13 1.66
CA THR A 53 11.10 4.43 1.54
C THR A 53 9.75 4.41 2.23
N ALA A 54 8.93 3.38 2.00
CA ALA A 54 7.62 3.26 2.64
C ALA A 54 7.72 3.20 4.16
N LEU A 55 8.64 2.40 4.72
CA LEU A 55 8.83 2.32 6.17
C LEU A 55 9.38 3.63 6.75
N ALA A 56 10.32 4.28 6.08
CA ALA A 56 10.87 5.57 6.52
C ALA A 56 9.80 6.67 6.58
N ASP A 57 8.95 6.77 5.55
CA ASP A 57 7.87 7.76 5.52
C ASP A 57 6.82 7.47 6.60
N LEU A 58 6.46 6.19 6.81
CA LEU A 58 5.56 5.79 7.89
C LEU A 58 6.14 6.12 9.28
N VAL A 59 7.45 5.89 9.49
CA VAL A 59 8.11 6.22 10.76
C VAL A 59 8.14 7.74 10.96
N ALA A 60 8.41 8.52 9.92
CA ALA A 60 8.39 9.97 10.00
C ALA A 60 7.00 10.53 10.34
N ALA A 61 5.93 9.90 9.84
CA ALA A 61 4.55 10.32 10.09
C ALA A 61 4.00 9.85 11.45
N TYR A 62 4.34 8.63 11.89
CA TYR A 62 3.66 7.96 13.00
C TYR A 62 4.58 7.51 14.15
N GLY A 63 5.90 7.59 13.99
CA GLY A 63 6.91 7.14 14.97
C GLY A 63 7.26 5.65 14.88
N GLU A 64 8.43 5.29 15.42
CA GLU A 64 8.99 3.93 15.31
C GLU A 64 8.09 2.85 15.94
N ASP A 65 7.55 3.11 17.14
CA ASP A 65 6.73 2.13 17.87
C ASP A 65 5.43 1.77 17.12
N ALA A 66 4.80 2.76 16.50
CA ALA A 66 3.57 2.55 15.73
C ALA A 66 3.82 1.70 14.48
N VAL A 67 4.92 1.97 13.78
CA VAL A 67 5.30 1.22 12.57
C VAL A 67 5.81 -0.16 12.90
N ALA A 68 6.55 -0.33 14.00
CA ALA A 68 6.95 -1.65 14.48
C ALA A 68 5.72 -2.53 14.76
N LYS A 69 4.71 -1.98 15.44
CA LYS A 69 3.45 -2.68 15.71
C LYS A 69 2.68 -3.00 14.43
N LEU A 70 2.65 -2.10 13.46
CA LEU A 70 2.07 -2.37 12.13
C LEU A 70 2.76 -3.55 11.44
N ALA A 71 4.08 -3.65 11.58
CA ALA A 71 4.90 -4.67 10.93
C ALA A 71 4.85 -6.06 11.58
N GLU A 72 4.38 -6.19 12.84
CA GLU A 72 4.35 -7.46 13.59
C GLU A 72 3.64 -8.59 12.82
N GLY A 73 2.59 -8.29 12.06
CA GLY A 73 1.82 -9.28 11.30
C GLY A 73 2.38 -9.61 9.91
N LEU A 74 3.41 -8.89 9.43
CA LEU A 74 3.93 -9.10 8.07
C LEU A 74 4.52 -10.49 7.84
N PRO A 75 5.34 -11.06 8.75
CA PRO A 75 5.90 -12.40 8.55
C PRO A 75 4.81 -13.47 8.37
N ASP A 76 3.78 -13.44 9.21
CA ASP A 76 2.68 -14.40 9.15
C ASP A 76 1.92 -14.31 7.82
N ARG A 77 1.63 -13.09 7.36
CA ARG A 77 0.97 -12.85 6.07
C ARG A 77 1.80 -13.32 4.87
N ILE A 78 3.12 -13.09 4.92
CA ILE A 78 4.05 -13.60 3.90
C ILE A 78 4.01 -15.13 3.85
N LEU A 79 4.10 -15.80 5.01
CA LEU A 79 4.06 -17.26 5.11
C LEU A 79 2.70 -17.85 4.69
N GLN A 80 1.61 -17.13 4.97
CA GLN A 80 0.26 -17.49 4.51
C GLN A 80 0.07 -17.27 3.01
N GLY A 81 1.00 -16.56 2.36
CA GLY A 81 1.01 -16.33 0.92
C GLY A 81 0.12 -15.18 0.46
N ASP A 82 -0.26 -14.25 1.35
CA ASP A 82 -1.07 -13.06 1.03
C ASP A 82 -0.47 -12.24 -0.12
N TYR A 83 0.86 -12.25 -0.24
CA TYR A 83 1.61 -11.52 -1.26
C TYR A 83 2.02 -12.39 -2.45
N THR A 84 1.59 -13.64 -2.51
CA THR A 84 1.86 -14.53 -3.65
C THR A 84 0.82 -14.27 -4.74
N VAL A 85 1.12 -13.34 -5.64
CA VAL A 85 0.18 -12.86 -6.68
C VAL A 85 -0.14 -13.93 -7.74
N ASN A 86 0.73 -14.92 -7.92
CA ASN A 86 0.57 -16.05 -8.86
C ASN A 86 0.45 -17.40 -8.14
N ARG A 87 -0.47 -17.54 -7.18
CA ARG A 87 -0.71 -18.85 -6.55
C ARG A 87 -1.42 -19.76 -7.56
N VAL A 88 -0.70 -20.74 -8.12
CA VAL A 88 -1.32 -21.88 -8.80
C VAL A 88 -1.99 -22.72 -7.70
N LEU A 89 -3.32 -22.82 -7.72
CA LEU A 89 -4.04 -23.73 -6.82
C LEU A 89 -3.47 -25.15 -7.06
N GLN A 90 -2.85 -25.72 -6.03
CA GLN A 90 -2.42 -27.12 -6.02
C GLN A 90 -3.58 -28.02 -5.62
#